data_AF-V5IGT5-F1
#
_entry.id   AF-V5IGT5-F1
#
_cell.length_a   1.000
_cell.length_b   1.000
_cell.length_c   1.000
_cell.angle_alpha   90.00
_cell.angle_beta   90.00
_cell.angle_gamma   90.00
#
_symmetry.space_group_name_H-M   'P 1'
#
loop_
_entity.id
_entity.type
_entity.pdbx_description
1 polymer ?
#
loop_
_entity_poly.entity_id
_entity_poly.type
_entity_poly.pdbx_seq_one_letter_code
_entity_poly.pdbx_strand_id
1 'polypeptide(L)'
;LDGQRPQGQQQGEDRHKCRFCPYSSIYIAHVARHERTHTGEKPFSCPFCHKAFSQDANLRVHVRTHTGEKRFRCDICQKAFVLRCTLARHRMIHTGERPYQCSVCGRAFARSGTLLDHEKIHRRIQP
;
A
#
# COMPACT_ATOMS: atom_id res chain seq x y z
N LEU A 1 9.23 47.49 4.98
CA LEU A 1 9.86 48.00 3.75
C LEU A 1 11.37 47.83 3.94
N ASP A 2 12.13 46.96 3.31
CA ASP A 2 11.91 45.89 2.34
C ASP A 2 13.10 44.94 2.56
N GLY A 3 12.85 43.75 3.08
CA GLY A 3 13.88 42.72 3.32
C GLY A 3 13.74 41.63 2.29
N GLN A 4 14.02 41.93 1.03
CA GLN A 4 13.97 40.95 -0.05
C GLN A 4 15.12 39.96 0.11
N ARG A 5 14.77 38.74 0.53
CA ARG A 5 15.66 37.58 0.51
C ARG A 5 15.76 37.09 -0.94
N PRO A 6 16.95 37.03 -1.57
CA PRO A 6 17.06 36.54 -2.94
C PRO A 6 16.62 35.08 -3.02
N GLN A 7 15.80 34.81 -4.04
CA GLN A 7 15.31 33.49 -4.40
C GLN A 7 16.49 32.58 -4.69
N GLY A 8 16.64 31.54 -3.88
CA GLY A 8 17.61 30.48 -4.12
C GLY A 8 17.31 29.78 -5.44
N GLN A 9 18.36 29.62 -6.25
CA GLN A 9 18.37 28.96 -7.53
C GLN A 9 17.65 27.60 -7.50
N GLN A 10 16.74 27.42 -8.46
CA GLN A 10 16.17 26.13 -8.81
C GLN A 10 17.28 25.27 -9.44
N GLN A 11 17.93 24.40 -8.66
CA GLN A 11 18.84 23.38 -9.19
C GLN A 11 18.02 22.14 -9.55
N GLY A 12 18.11 21.71 -10.80
CA GLY A 12 17.43 20.53 -11.32
C GLY A 12 17.87 19.27 -10.59
N GLU A 13 16.92 18.57 -9.96
CA GLU A 13 17.17 17.27 -9.34
C GLU A 13 17.25 16.21 -10.45
N ASP A 14 18.46 15.78 -10.79
CA ASP A 14 18.67 14.66 -11.72
C ASP A 14 17.96 13.41 -11.20
N ARG A 15 16.84 13.07 -11.86
CA ARG A 15 16.04 11.90 -11.52
C ARG A 15 16.63 10.64 -12.15
N HIS A 16 16.80 9.60 -11.35
CA HIS A 16 17.12 8.27 -11.85
C HIS A 16 15.87 7.67 -12.50
N LYS A 17 16.04 7.15 -13.72
CA LYS A 17 14.95 6.60 -14.54
C LYS A 17 14.95 5.08 -14.47
N CYS A 18 13.76 4.48 -14.41
CA CYS A 18 13.58 3.05 -14.61
C CYS A 18 13.89 2.67 -16.05
N ARG A 19 14.52 1.50 -16.24
CA ARG A 19 14.84 0.98 -17.58
C ARG A 19 13.64 0.45 -18.37
N PHE A 20 12.53 0.13 -17.69
CA PHE A 20 11.40 -0.58 -18.29
C PHE A 20 10.13 0.28 -18.45
N CYS A 21 10.04 1.43 -17.78
CA CYS A 21 8.86 2.28 -17.85
C CYS A 21 9.17 3.74 -17.48
N PRO A 22 8.20 4.67 -17.63
CA PRO A 22 8.40 6.10 -17.31
C PRO A 22 8.64 6.43 -15.83
N TYR A 23 8.63 5.44 -14.92
CA TYR A 23 8.90 5.67 -13.50
C TYR A 23 10.29 6.27 -13.29
N SER A 24 10.36 7.30 -12.45
CA SER A 24 11.61 7.94 -12.05
C SER A 24 11.59 8.30 -10.58
N SER A 25 12.77 8.31 -9.96
CA SER A 25 12.95 8.71 -8.57
C SER A 25 14.28 9.42 -8.40
N ILE A 26 14.34 10.35 -7.46
CA ILE A 26 15.59 11.00 -7.04
C ILE A 26 16.54 10.02 -6.32
N TYR A 27 16.10 8.80 -5.99
CA TYR A 27 16.92 7.78 -5.34
C TYR A 27 17.12 6.54 -6.22
N ILE A 28 18.38 6.18 -6.50
CA ILE A 28 18.74 4.95 -7.24
C ILE A 28 18.13 3.71 -6.58
N ALA A 29 18.19 3.61 -5.25
CA ALA A 29 17.64 2.47 -4.51
C ALA A 29 16.13 2.27 -4.75
N HIS A 30 15.38 3.36 -4.96
CA HIS A 30 13.95 3.28 -5.28
C HIS A 30 13.73 2.78 -6.70
N VAL A 31 14.54 3.24 -7.66
CA VAL A 31 14.51 2.72 -9.03
C VAL A 31 14.87 1.23 -9.04
N ALA A 32 15.96 0.82 -8.40
CA ALA A 32 16.38 -0.58 -8.31
C ALA A 32 15.28 -1.47 -7.69
N ARG A 33 14.65 -1.03 -6.59
CA ARG A 33 13.51 -1.74 -5.99
C ARG A 33 12.31 -1.80 -6.93
N HIS A 34 12.02 -0.72 -7.65
CA HIS A 34 10.94 -0.67 -8.63
C HIS A 34 11.23 -1.60 -9.82
N GLU A 35 12.46 -1.69 -10.31
CA GLU A 35 12.83 -2.58 -11.43
C GLU A 35 12.52 -4.05 -11.14
N ARG A 36 12.54 -4.46 -9.86
CA ARG A 36 12.09 -5.81 -9.45
C ARG A 36 10.62 -6.10 -9.77
N THR A 37 9.77 -5.10 -9.98
CA THR A 37 8.38 -5.31 -10.44
C THR A 37 8.32 -5.74 -11.89
N HIS A 38 9.35 -5.43 -12.69
CA HIS A 38 9.46 -5.85 -14.09
C HIS A 38 10.18 -7.19 -14.20
N THR A 39 11.31 -7.36 -13.49
CA THR A 39 12.12 -8.58 -13.58
C THR A 39 11.56 -9.75 -12.77
N GLY A 40 10.69 -9.47 -11.79
CA GLY A 40 10.20 -10.49 -10.87
C GLY A 40 11.24 -10.96 -9.84
N GLU A 41 12.40 -10.30 -9.76
CA GLU A 41 13.46 -10.64 -8.80
C GLU A 41 12.95 -10.56 -7.35
N LYS A 42 13.22 -11.62 -6.58
CA LYS A 42 12.81 -11.74 -5.18
C LYS A 42 13.99 -12.19 -4.30
N PRO A 43 14.90 -11.27 -3.93
CA PRO A 43 16.13 -11.64 -3.23
C PRO A 43 15.93 -12.17 -1.81
N PHE A 44 14.76 -11.93 -1.21
CA PHE A 44 14.53 -12.17 0.21
C PHE A 44 13.65 -13.41 0.41
N SER A 45 14.25 -14.51 0.85
CA SER A 45 13.55 -15.79 1.04
C SER A 45 13.18 -16.03 2.50
N CYS A 46 11.97 -16.55 2.72
CA CYS A 46 11.50 -16.92 4.05
C CYS A 46 12.26 -18.15 4.58
N PRO A 47 12.83 -18.10 5.80
CA PRO A 47 13.55 -19.24 6.35
C PRO A 47 12.63 -20.41 6.75
N PHE A 48 11.32 -20.18 6.90
CA PHE A 48 10.36 -21.19 7.34
C PHE A 48 9.66 -21.93 6.18
N CYS A 49 9.42 -21.25 5.06
CA CYS A 49 8.65 -21.81 3.94
C CYS A 49 9.24 -21.50 2.56
N HIS A 50 10.43 -20.91 2.51
CA HIS A 50 11.16 -20.57 1.28
C HIS A 50 10.44 -19.63 0.31
N LYS A 51 9.28 -19.07 0.69
CA LYS A 51 8.58 -18.06 -0.10
C LYS A 51 9.47 -16.81 -0.24
N ALA A 52 9.69 -16.38 -1.47
CA ALA A 52 10.55 -15.24 -1.79
C ALA A 52 9.76 -13.92 -1.92
N PHE A 53 10.42 -12.81 -1.59
CA PHE A 53 9.91 -11.44 -1.61
C PHE A 53 10.90 -10.49 -2.29
N SER A 54 10.39 -9.46 -2.95
CA SER A 54 11.20 -8.41 -3.61
C SER A 54 11.73 -7.34 -2.64
N GLN A 55 11.24 -7.32 -1.39
CA GLN A 55 11.60 -6.35 -0.35
C GLN A 55 11.76 -7.05 1.01
N ASP A 56 12.75 -6.63 1.79
CA ASP A 56 13.04 -7.18 3.13
C ASP A 56 11.88 -6.91 4.10
N ALA A 57 11.28 -5.71 4.05
CA ALA A 57 10.19 -5.33 4.93
C ALA A 57 8.97 -6.25 4.76
N ASN A 58 8.69 -6.66 3.51
CA ASN A 58 7.61 -7.61 3.22
C ASN A 58 7.92 -9.01 3.76
N LEU A 59 9.17 -9.46 3.64
CA LEU A 59 9.63 -10.70 4.27
C LEU A 59 9.48 -10.63 5.79
N ARG A 60 9.92 -9.55 6.44
CA ARG A 60 9.84 -9.38 7.90
C ARG A 60 8.40 -9.42 8.39
N VAL A 61 7.48 -8.79 7.67
CA VAL A 61 6.04 -8.87 7.96
C VAL A 61 5.52 -10.30 7.75
N HIS A 62 5.93 -10.95 6.66
CA HIS A 62 5.52 -12.34 6.40
C HIS A 62 6.00 -13.31 7.48
N VAL A 63 7.23 -13.18 7.97
CA VAL A 63 7.76 -14.03 9.05
C VAL A 63 6.85 -14.04 10.28
N ARG A 64 6.16 -12.93 10.57
CA ARG A 64 5.20 -12.87 11.68
C ARG A 64 4.00 -13.80 11.52
N THR A 65 3.71 -14.29 10.32
CA THR A 65 2.67 -15.30 10.11
C THR A 65 3.10 -16.68 10.60
N HIS A 66 4.41 -16.94 10.66
CA HIS A 66 4.96 -18.18 11.21
C HIS A 66 5.12 -18.09 12.73
N THR A 67 5.60 -16.95 13.23
CA THR A 67 5.82 -16.77 14.67
C THR A 67 4.55 -16.43 15.45
N GLY A 68 3.46 -16.08 14.76
CA GLY A 68 2.22 -15.63 15.39
C GLY A 68 2.30 -14.24 16.02
N GLU A 69 3.39 -13.50 15.79
CA GLU A 69 3.62 -12.20 16.40
C GLU A 69 2.60 -11.14 15.92
N LYS A 70 1.71 -10.71 16.84
CA LYS A 70 0.66 -9.72 16.58
C LYS A 70 0.83 -8.52 17.49
N ARG A 71 1.39 -7.44 16.95
CA ARG A 71 1.77 -6.24 17.71
C ARG A 71 0.64 -5.24 17.90
N PHE A 72 -0.40 -5.28 17.06
CA PHE A 72 -1.43 -4.24 17.02
C PHE A 72 -2.75 -4.76 17.57
N ARG A 73 -3.17 -4.29 18.74
CA ARG A 73 -4.42 -4.71 19.39
C ARG A 73 -5.55 -3.72 19.12
N CYS A 74 -6.75 -4.26 18.93
CA CYS A 74 -7.97 -3.47 18.94
C CYS A 74 -8.29 -3.04 20.38
N ASP A 75 -8.52 -1.76 20.57
CA ASP A 75 -8.97 -1.17 21.83
C ASP A 75 -10.38 -1.63 22.22
N ILE A 76 -11.25 -1.90 21.25
CA ILE A 76 -12.65 -2.27 21.50
C ILE A 76 -12.80 -3.76 21.88
N CYS A 77 -12.19 -4.68 21.11
CA CYS A 77 -12.39 -6.13 21.32
C CYS A 77 -11.10 -6.91 21.65
N GLN A 78 -9.98 -6.22 21.87
CA GLN A 78 -8.66 -6.80 22.20
C GLN A 78 -8.06 -7.76 21.16
N LYS A 79 -8.71 -7.95 20.02
CA LYS A 79 -8.21 -8.77 18.92
C LYS A 79 -6.91 -8.18 18.37
N ALA A 80 -5.89 -9.02 18.24
CA ALA A 80 -4.56 -8.63 17.80
C ALA A 80 -4.32 -8.88 16.29
N PHE A 81 -3.52 -8.02 15.67
CA PHE A 81 -3.20 -8.01 14.24
C PHE A 81 -1.70 -7.85 14.01
N VAL A 82 -1.22 -8.38 12.88
CA VAL A 82 0.19 -8.30 12.45
C VAL A 82 0.53 -6.91 11.91
N LEU A 83 -0.44 -6.22 11.30
CA LEU A 83 -0.27 -4.94 10.63
C LEU A 83 -1.27 -3.89 11.13
N ARG A 84 -0.80 -2.64 11.29
CA ARG A 84 -1.62 -1.48 11.68
C ARG A 84 -2.77 -1.21 10.71
N CYS A 85 -2.53 -1.30 9.40
CA CYS A 85 -3.58 -1.11 8.39
C CYS A 85 -4.70 -2.16 8.50
N THR A 86 -4.37 -3.39 8.90
CA THR A 86 -5.37 -4.45 9.10
C THR A 86 -6.20 -4.18 10.36
N LEU A 87 -5.58 -3.67 11.42
CA LEU A 87 -6.30 -3.19 12.61
C LEU A 87 -7.21 -2.00 12.27
N ALA A 88 -6.72 -1.00 11.53
CA ALA A 88 -7.51 0.16 11.13
C ALA A 88 -8.76 -0.26 10.34
N ARG A 89 -8.59 -1.18 9.37
CA ARG A 89 -9.71 -1.77 8.64
C ARG A 89 -10.65 -2.57 9.55
N HIS A 90 -10.12 -3.30 10.52
CA HIS A 90 -10.95 -4.03 11.48
C HIS A 90 -11.82 -3.09 12.32
N ARG A 91 -11.31 -1.92 12.72
CA ARG A 91 -12.08 -0.94 13.49
C ARG A 91 -13.35 -0.47 12.80
N MET A 92 -13.38 -0.45 11.47
CA MET A 92 -14.58 -0.12 10.68
C MET A 92 -15.77 -1.04 10.97
N ILE A 93 -15.52 -2.26 11.48
CA ILE A 93 -16.59 -3.18 11.90
C ILE A 93 -17.28 -2.66 13.17
N HIS A 94 -16.54 -2.02 14.06
CA HIS A 94 -17.07 -1.47 15.31
C HIS A 94 -17.70 -0.09 15.10
N THR A 95 -17.07 0.76 14.28
CA THR A 95 -17.57 2.12 14.03
C THR A 95 -18.69 2.16 12.99
N GLY A 96 -18.85 1.10 12.19
CA GLY A 96 -19.78 1.09 11.06
C GLY A 96 -19.35 1.97 9.89
N GLU A 97 -18.14 2.55 9.92
CA GLU A 97 -17.64 3.41 8.85
C GLU A 97 -17.59 2.68 7.50
N ARG A 98 -18.12 3.35 6.48
CA ARG A 98 -18.17 2.84 5.10
C ARG A 98 -17.74 3.93 4.11
N PRO A 99 -16.43 4.20 3.99
CA PRO A 99 -15.93 5.35 3.23
C PRO A 99 -16.13 5.24 1.71
N TYR A 100 -16.42 4.05 1.20
CA TYR A 100 -16.45 3.79 -0.24
C TYR A 100 -17.89 3.72 -0.73
N GLN A 101 -18.37 4.77 -1.39
CA GLN A 101 -19.73 4.85 -1.90
C GLN A 101 -19.79 4.53 -3.39
N CYS A 102 -20.76 3.71 -3.80
CA CYS A 102 -21.09 3.50 -5.20
C CYS A 102 -21.77 4.74 -5.78
N SER A 103 -21.19 5.29 -6.85
CA SER A 103 -21.75 6.45 -7.54
C SER A 103 -23.07 6.16 -8.26
N VAL A 104 -23.32 4.90 -8.63
CA VAL A 104 -24.51 4.49 -9.39
C VAL A 104 -25.74 4.31 -8.49
N CYS A 105 -25.58 3.65 -7.33
CA CYS A 105 -26.72 3.30 -6.47
C CYS A 105 -26.62 3.85 -5.04
N GLY A 106 -25.58 4.62 -4.73
CA GLY A 106 -25.37 5.21 -3.40
C GLY A 106 -24.96 4.24 -2.29
N ARG A 107 -24.89 2.93 -2.56
CA ARG A 107 -24.52 1.92 -1.56
C ARG A 107 -23.08 2.10 -1.08
N ALA A 108 -22.90 2.18 0.23
CA ALA A 108 -21.60 2.35 0.86
C ALA A 108 -20.97 1.02 1.32
N PHE A 109 -19.64 0.93 1.28
CA PHE A 109 -18.83 -0.24 1.61
C PHE A 109 -17.63 0.15 2.48
N ALA A 110 -17.20 -0.78 3.34
CA ALA A 110 -16.02 -0.59 4.18
C ALA A 110 -14.68 -0.81 3.43
N ARG A 111 -14.71 -1.35 2.21
CA ARG A 111 -13.51 -1.64 1.42
C ARG A 111 -13.70 -1.26 -0.04
N SER A 112 -12.70 -0.62 -0.63
CA SER A 112 -12.67 -0.28 -2.06
C SER A 112 -12.81 -1.50 -2.97
N GLY A 113 -12.13 -2.61 -2.66
CA GLY A 113 -12.26 -3.83 -3.46
C GLY A 113 -13.69 -4.39 -3.50
N THR A 114 -14.42 -4.30 -2.37
CA THR A 114 -15.82 -4.72 -2.31
C THR A 114 -16.72 -3.78 -3.12
N LEU A 115 -16.42 -2.48 -3.13
CA LEU A 115 -17.07 -1.53 -4.03
C LEU A 115 -16.79 -1.87 -5.51
N LEU A 116 -15.53 -2.11 -5.89
CA LEU A 116 -15.16 -2.47 -7.26
C LEU A 116 -15.87 -3.74 -7.75
N ASP A 117 -15.97 -4.76 -6.89
CA ASP A 117 -16.71 -5.98 -7.22
C ASP A 117 -18.22 -5.73 -7.36
N HIS A 118 -18.77 -4.85 -6.53
CA HIS A 118 -20.16 -4.42 -6.65
C HIS A 118 -20.43 -3.61 -7.94
N GLU A 119 -19.52 -2.71 -8.34
CA GLU A 119 -19.66 -1.90 -9.54
C GLU A 119 -19.68 -2.73 -10.83
N LYS A 120 -19.03 -3.90 -10.83
CA LYS A 120 -19.12 -4.85 -11.95
C LYS A 120 -20.54 -5.33 -12.21
N ILE A 121 -21.41 -5.32 -11.19
CA ILE A 121 -22.82 -5.70 -11.34
C ILE A 121 -23.56 -4.64 -12.18
N HIS A 122 -23.31 -3.35 -11.92
CA HIS A 122 -23.90 -2.26 -12.70
C HIS A 122 -23.45 -2.27 -14.16
N ARG A 123 -22.20 -2.65 -14.43
CA ARG A 123 -21.69 -2.82 -15.80
C ARG A 123 -22.31 -3.98 -16.58
N ARG A 124 -22.95 -4.94 -15.89
CA ARG A 124 -23.69 -6.05 -16.52
C ARG A 124 -25.16 -5.72 -16.76
N ILE A 125 -25.65 -4.64 -16.15
CA ILE A 125 -27.06 -4.23 -16.18
C ILE A 125 -27.23 -2.93 -16.98
N GLN A 126 -26.17 -2.14 -17.17
CA GLN A 126 -26.16 -1.02 -18.10
C GLN A 126 -25.97 -1.53 -19.55
N PRO A 127 -26.91 -1.23 -20.47
CA PRO A 127 -26.86 -1.66 -21.88
C PRO A 127 -25.73 -1.00 -22.65
#